data_AF-A0A3D0FPP7-F1
#
_entry.id   AF-A0A3D0FPP7-F1
#
_cell.length_a   1.000
_cell.length_b   1.000
_cell.length_c   1.000
_cell.angle_alpha   90.00
_cell.angle_beta   90.00
_cell.angle_gamma   90.00
#
_symmetry.space_group_name_H-M   'P 1'
#
loop_
_entity.id
_entity.type
_entity.pdbx_description
1 polymer ?
#
loop_
_entity_poly.entity_id
_entity_poly.type
_entity_poly.pdbx_seq_one_letter_code
_entity_poly.pdbx_strand_id
1 'polypeptide(L)' 'MTRKDEQKYDAAMAELKQLLDTMQRQGAMSMTEYAAGARRAKELINYCKQFLNIMGEELQQIVSAD' A
#
# COMPACT_ATOMS: atom_id res chain seq x y z
N MET A 1 -13.06 8.03 8.84
CA MET A 1 -12.76 6.88 7.95
C MET A 1 -13.91 5.87 7.85
N THR A 2 -14.09 5.18 6.70
CA THR A 2 -15.15 4.14 6.54
C THR A 2 -14.56 2.72 6.53
N ARG A 3 -15.36 1.71 6.92
CA ARG A 3 -15.02 0.28 6.80
C ARG A 3 -14.59 -0.12 5.38
N LYS A 4 -15.08 0.60 4.36
CA LYS A 4 -14.72 0.40 2.96
C LYS A 4 -13.29 0.84 2.65
N ASP A 5 -12.78 1.84 3.36
CA ASP A 5 -11.42 2.36 3.15
C ASP A 5 -10.38 1.45 3.82
N GLU A 6 -10.70 0.89 4.99
CA GLU A 6 -9.90 -0.16 5.65
C GLU A 6 -9.76 -1.40 4.76
N GLN A 7 -10.86 -1.89 4.18
CA GLN A 7 -10.83 -3.03 3.26
C GLN A 7 -9.95 -2.78 2.02
N LYS A 8 -9.92 -1.53 1.52
CA LYS A 8 -9.05 -1.17 0.39
C LYS A 8 -7.58 -1.09 0.81
N TYR A 9 -7.30 -0.61 2.01
CA TYR A 9 -5.95 -0.62 2.58
C TYR A 9 -5.43 -2.06 2.72
N ASP A 10 -6.23 -2.95 3.31
CA ASP A 10 -5.86 -4.36 3.47
C ASP A 10 -5.63 -5.04 2.12
N ALA A 11 -6.49 -4.76 1.14
CA ALA A 11 -6.32 -5.26 -0.22
C ALA A 11 -5.04 -4.73 -0.88
N ALA A 12 -4.72 -3.44 -0.73
CA ALA A 12 -3.50 -2.84 -1.26
C ALA A 12 -2.24 -3.44 -0.61
N MET A 13 -2.28 -3.71 0.69
CA MET A 13 -1.19 -4.36 1.43
C MET A 13 -1.00 -5.82 0.99
N ALA A 14 -2.09 -6.56 0.79
CA ALA A 14 -2.05 -7.93 0.27
C ALA A 14 -1.46 -7.97 -1.15
N GLU A 15 -1.90 -7.07 -2.03
CA GLU A 15 -1.38 -6.94 -3.39
C GLU A 15 0.13 -6.61 -3.38
N LEU A 16 0.55 -5.66 -2.54
CA LEU A 16 1.95 -5.25 -2.42
C LEU A 16 2.82 -6.43 -1.97
N LYS A 17 2.37 -7.20 -0.96
CA LYS A 17 3.11 -8.36 -0.46
C LYS A 17 3.26 -9.42 -1.55
N GLN A 18 2.18 -9.76 -2.24
CA GLN A 18 2.21 -10.73 -3.33
C GLN A 18 3.15 -10.29 -4.46
N LEU A 19 3.14 -9.01 -4.79
CA LEU A 19 3.98 -8.44 -5.83
C LEU A 19 5.47 -8.51 -5.45
N LEU A 20 5.82 -8.15 -4.22
CA LEU A 20 7.19 -8.25 -3.71
C LEU A 20 7.67 -9.71 -3.67
N ASP A 21 6.83 -10.62 -3.20
CA ASP A 21 7.14 -12.07 -3.18
C ASP A 21 7.39 -12.59 -4.60
N THR A 22 6.60 -12.13 -5.58
CA THR A 22 6.77 -12.51 -6.99
C THR A 22 8.08 -11.96 -7.55
N MET A 23 8.41 -10.70 -7.25
CA MET A 23 9.64 -10.06 -7.71
C MET A 23 10.90 -10.63 -7.04
N GLN A 24 10.81 -11.13 -5.81
CA GLN A 24 11.92 -11.74 -5.08
C GLN A 24 12.23 -13.18 -5.52
N ARG A 25 11.24 -13.91 -6.03
CA ARG A 25 11.45 -15.26 -6.57
C ARG A 25 12.27 -15.16 -7.86
N GLN A 26 13.56 -15.50 -7.77
CA GLN A 26 14.47 -15.51 -8.92
C GLN A 26 13.96 -16.51 -9.98
N GLY A 27 13.87 -16.06 -11.23
CA GLY A 27 13.83 -16.96 -12.40
C GLY A 27 12.74 -16.75 -13.46
N ALA A 28 11.83 -15.77 -13.36
CA ALA A 28 10.70 -15.73 -14.31
C ALA A 28 10.19 -14.35 -14.74
N MET A 29 10.90 -13.25 -14.47
CA MET A 29 10.46 -11.92 -14.89
C MET A 29 11.45 -11.28 -15.86
N SER A 30 10.94 -10.84 -17.00
CA SER A 30 11.63 -9.90 -17.88
C SER A 30 11.87 -8.56 -17.16
N MET A 31 12.86 -7.80 -17.66
CA MET A 31 13.11 -6.44 -17.17
C MET A 31 11.88 -5.53 -17.26
N THR A 32 11.05 -5.73 -18.29
CA THR A 32 9.79 -5.00 -18.49
C THR A 32 8.74 -5.34 -17.43
N GLU A 33 8.59 -6.62 -17.10
CA GLU A 33 7.68 -7.06 -16.03
C GLU A 33 8.16 -6.59 -14.66
N TYR A 34 9.48 -6.61 -14.44
CA TYR A 34 10.09 -6.07 -13.23
C TYR A 34 9.86 -4.57 -13.08
N ALA A 35 10.05 -3.79 -14.14
CA ALA A 35 9.77 -2.36 -14.14
C ALA A 35 8.29 -2.05 -13.88
N ALA A 36 7.38 -2.80 -14.49
CA ALA A 36 5.94 -2.68 -14.26
C ALA A 36 5.58 -3.02 -12.80
N GLY A 37 6.12 -4.12 -12.26
CA GLY A 37 5.94 -4.51 -10.87
C GLY A 37 6.48 -3.47 -9.89
N ALA A 38 7.70 -2.95 -10.13
CA ALA A 38 8.27 -1.89 -9.30
C ALA A 38 7.41 -0.62 -9.31
N ARG A 39 6.87 -0.23 -10.48
CA ARG A 39 5.96 0.92 -10.60
C ARG A 39 4.68 0.69 -9.81
N ARG A 40 4.06 -0.47 -9.95
CA ARG A 40 2.83 -0.83 -9.22
C ARG A 40 3.07 -0.88 -7.71
N ALA A 41 4.19 -1.46 -7.27
CA ALA A 41 4.59 -1.48 -5.86
C ALA A 41 4.71 -0.05 -5.29
N LYS A 42 5.30 0.88 -6.05
CA LYS A 42 5.40 2.29 -5.66
C LYS A 42 4.02 2.95 -5.50
N GLU A 43 3.09 2.68 -6.42
CA GLU A 43 1.71 3.18 -6.33
C GLU A 43 1.00 2.67 -5.09
N LEU A 44 1.11 1.37 -4.79
CA LEU A 44 0.52 0.75 -3.60
C LEU A 44 1.12 1.32 -2.31
N ILE A 45 2.45 1.51 -2.25
CA ILE A 45 3.13 2.13 -1.10
C ILE A 45 2.64 3.56 -0.90
N ASN A 46 2.50 4.35 -1.97
CA ASN A 46 2.02 5.73 -1.88
C ASN A 46 0.58 5.78 -1.35
N TYR A 47 -0.28 4.88 -1.83
CA TYR A 47 -1.65 4.75 -1.32
C TYR A 47 -1.66 4.42 0.18
N CYS A 48 -0.87 3.43 0.61
CA CYS A 48 -0.78 3.05 2.01
C CYS A 48 -0.27 4.20 2.89
N LYS A 49 0.72 4.97 2.42
CA LYS A 49 1.22 6.16 3.13
C LYS A 49 0.17 7.24 3.29
N GLN A 50 -0.60 7.52 2.23
CA GLN A 50 -1.68 8.50 2.28
C GLN A 50 -2.76 8.08 3.28
N PHE A 51 -3.14 6.80 3.28
CA PHE A 51 -4.10 6.27 4.23
C PHE A 51 -3.63 6.42 5.69
N LEU A 52 -2.36 6.07 5.97
CA LEU A 52 -1.78 6.23 7.31
C LEU A 52 -1.69 7.70 7.74
N ASN A 53 -1.39 8.63 6.83
CA ASN A 53 -1.39 10.06 7.14
C ASN A 53 -2.80 10.54 7.53
N ILE A 54 -3.83 10.15 6.77
CA ILE A 54 -5.23 10.49 7.09
C ILE A 54 -5.60 9.94 8.47
N MET A 55 -5.25 8.68 8.77
CA MET A 55 -5.46 8.11 10.10
C MET A 55 -4.75 8.89 11.20
N GLY A 56 -3.50 9.30 10.96
CA GLY A 56 -2.73 10.12 11.90
C GLY A 56 -3.38 11.48 12.16
N GLU A 57 -3.87 12.14 11.11
CA GLU A 57 -4.60 13.42 11.22
C GLU A 57 -5.93 13.25 11.98
N GLU A 58 -6.71 12.21 11.69
CA GLU A 58 -7.94 11.90 12.43
C GLU A 58 -7.65 11.63 13.92
N LEU A 59 -6.61 10.87 14.25
CA LEU A 59 -6.19 10.62 15.62
C LEU A 59 -5.75 11.90 16.35
N GLN A 60 -4.99 12.78 15.69
CA GLN A 60 -4.59 14.05 16.27
C GLN A 60 -5.78 14.95 16.59
N GLN A 61 -6.81 14.97 15.73
CA GLN A 61 -8.03 15.72 15.99
C GLN A 61 -8.79 15.19 17.20
N ILE A 62 -8.86 13.87 17.38
CA ILE A 62 -9.49 13.25 18.55
C ILE A 62 -8.72 13.62 19.82
N VAL A 63 -7.39 13.49 19.81
CA VAL A 63 -6.54 13.78 20.98
C VAL A 63 -6.55 15.27 21.35
N SER A 64 -6.74 16.17 20.38
CA SER A 64 -6.77 17.63 20.62
C SER A 64 -8.17 18.17 20.94
N ALA A 65 -9.19 17.30 20.93
CA ALA A 65 -10.57 17.66 21.30
C ALA A 65 -10.86 17.45 22.81
N ASP A 66 -9.92 16.83 23.54
CA ASP A 66 -9.80 16.84 25.00
C ASP A 66 -8.93 18.01 25.48
#